data_AF-A0AAX3TKZ9-F1
#
_entry.id   AF-A0AAX3TKZ9-F1
#
_cell.length_a   1.000
_cell.length_b   1.000
_cell.length_c   1.000
_cell.angle_alpha   90.00
_cell.angle_beta   90.00
_cell.angle_gamma   90.00
#
_symmetry.space_group_name_H-M   'P 1'
#
loop_
_entity.id
_entity.type
_entity.pdbx_description
1 polymer ?
#
loop_
_entity_poly.entity_id
_entity_poly.type
_entity_poly.pdbx_seq_one_letter_code
_entity_poly.pdbx_strand_id
1 'polypeptide(L)'
;MKDIRIFGADFERSKRIVTQGDFALTAGMPNPIHMGIINRLFTVIILGFCFSGILIYGVLIGIPEFISVDSDVHVISMEAGLLIHNMSSFLKPFNLTVYVISYLGMVLVFWPKKRLTSQLWTYFPFYFAMSICAFISGLYFASAVAYDAYTWLGFWLELGIGIALFLWIILNSIQNLKRRLNDQEEKSILKQLVKILAGTTAVLFPVSLVYHLLYQIPLQWYFYILGLFLPVWFVIGAHFIAFMINVHIFQAYYIYKYPEEYKNYLKISDQEWYSKRYYKKLVKSGQLQEERM
;
A
#
# COMPACT_ATOMS: atom_id res chain seq x y z
N MET A 1 -27.42 -16.07 -17.29
CA MET A 1 -27.45 -14.85 -16.45
C MET A 1 -26.38 -13.90 -16.95
N LYS A 2 -26.63 -12.58 -16.98
CA LYS A 2 -25.63 -11.58 -17.40
C LYS A 2 -24.61 -11.38 -16.28
N ASP A 3 -23.33 -11.37 -16.62
CA ASP A 3 -22.25 -11.08 -15.67
C ASP A 3 -22.49 -9.77 -14.92
N ILE A 4 -22.42 -9.83 -13.60
CA ILE A 4 -22.57 -8.66 -12.73
C ILE A 4 -21.28 -7.83 -12.78
N ARG A 5 -21.47 -6.52 -12.91
CA ARG A 5 -20.39 -5.53 -12.83
C ARG A 5 -19.93 -5.38 -11.39
N ILE A 6 -18.66 -5.03 -11.18
CA ILE A 6 -18.03 -5.00 -9.85
C ILE A 6 -18.71 -4.05 -8.84
N PHE A 7 -19.43 -3.02 -9.29
CA PHE A 7 -20.20 -2.08 -8.46
C PHE A 7 -21.73 -2.30 -8.52
N GLY A 8 -22.18 -3.31 -9.27
CA GLY A 8 -23.58 -3.59 -9.54
C GLY A 8 -24.19 -4.68 -8.65
N ALA A 9 -23.49 -5.18 -7.64
CA ALA A 9 -24.00 -6.25 -6.80
C ALA A 9 -25.04 -5.74 -5.79
N ASP A 10 -25.98 -6.64 -5.45
CA ASP A 10 -26.87 -6.51 -4.29
C ASP A 10 -26.13 -6.87 -2.98
N PHE A 11 -26.81 -6.67 -1.85
CA PHE A 11 -26.23 -6.97 -0.54
C PHE A 11 -25.78 -8.43 -0.42
N GLU A 12 -26.64 -9.38 -0.80
CA GLU A 12 -26.37 -10.81 -0.67
C GLU A 12 -25.10 -11.26 -1.41
N ARG A 13 -24.93 -10.80 -2.66
CA ARG A 13 -23.73 -11.11 -3.45
C ARG A 13 -22.51 -10.33 -2.97
N SER A 14 -22.68 -9.09 -2.52
CA SER A 14 -21.56 -8.25 -2.06
C SER A 14 -20.85 -8.81 -0.83
N LYS A 15 -21.51 -9.62 0.01
CA LYS A 15 -20.88 -10.39 1.11
C LYS A 15 -19.70 -11.26 0.65
N ARG A 16 -19.67 -11.69 -0.62
CA ARG A 16 -18.58 -12.49 -1.19
C ARG A 16 -17.29 -11.70 -1.42
N ILE A 17 -17.38 -10.36 -1.53
CA ILE A 17 -16.22 -9.47 -1.61
C ILE A 17 -15.85 -8.93 -0.23
N VAL A 18 -16.85 -8.60 0.60
CA VAL A 18 -16.63 -8.00 1.93
C VAL A 18 -16.24 -9.06 2.94
N THR A 19 -14.98 -9.49 2.86
CA THR A 19 -14.38 -10.47 3.78
C THR A 19 -13.58 -9.82 4.91
N GLN A 20 -13.25 -8.54 4.78
CA GLN A 20 -12.41 -7.78 5.71
C GLN A 20 -13.14 -6.51 6.16
N GLY A 21 -14.44 -6.62 6.44
CA GLY A 21 -15.31 -5.49 6.78
C GLY A 21 -14.82 -4.69 7.98
N ASP A 22 -14.39 -5.37 9.04
CA ASP A 22 -13.85 -4.72 10.25
C ASP A 22 -12.58 -3.93 9.95
N PHE A 23 -11.68 -4.51 9.15
CA PHE A 23 -10.47 -3.83 8.72
C PHE A 23 -10.79 -2.66 7.78
N ALA A 24 -11.76 -2.79 6.88
CA ALA A 24 -12.20 -1.67 6.03
C ALA A 24 -12.74 -0.51 6.87
N LEU A 25 -13.54 -0.81 7.89
CA LEU A 25 -14.16 0.17 8.78
C LEU A 25 -13.17 0.88 9.71
N THR A 26 -12.15 0.17 10.19
CA THR A 26 -11.23 0.66 11.23
C THR A 26 -9.81 0.94 10.73
N ALA A 27 -9.49 0.53 9.50
CA ALA A 27 -8.13 0.48 8.96
C ALA A 27 -7.14 -0.26 9.89
N GLY A 28 -7.60 -1.25 10.66
CA GLY A 28 -6.78 -2.02 11.61
C GLY A 28 -6.43 -1.28 12.91
N MET A 29 -7.03 -0.11 13.17
CA MET A 29 -6.86 0.62 14.42
C MET A 29 -7.95 0.30 15.45
N PRO A 30 -7.64 0.26 16.75
CA PRO A 30 -8.66 0.18 17.80
C PRO A 30 -9.55 1.44 17.77
N ASN A 31 -10.74 1.28 17.20
CA ASN A 31 -11.84 2.23 17.00
C ASN A 31 -11.51 3.72 17.27
N PRO A 32 -10.94 4.43 16.28
CA PRO A 32 -10.48 5.79 16.47
C PRO A 32 -11.61 6.81 16.65
N ILE A 33 -12.89 6.43 16.43
CA ILE A 33 -14.05 7.28 16.77
C ILE A 33 -14.08 7.57 18.27
N HIS A 34 -13.72 6.60 19.10
CA HIS A 34 -13.81 6.70 20.55
C HIS A 34 -12.62 7.41 21.22
N MET A 35 -11.60 7.76 20.43
CA MET A 35 -10.41 8.44 20.91
C MET A 35 -10.74 9.86 21.37
N GLY A 36 -10.28 10.23 22.57
CA GLY A 36 -10.44 11.57 23.14
C GLY A 36 -9.67 12.64 22.37
N ILE A 37 -10.07 13.90 22.50
CA ILE A 37 -9.49 15.00 21.70
C ILE A 37 -8.00 15.25 21.99
N ILE A 38 -7.57 15.07 23.24
CA ILE A 38 -6.16 15.21 23.65
C ILE A 38 -5.31 14.10 23.02
N ASN A 39 -5.76 12.85 23.10
CA ASN A 39 -5.05 11.72 22.48
C ASN A 39 -5.00 11.87 20.95
N ARG A 40 -6.08 12.34 20.32
CA ARG A 40 -6.08 12.66 18.88
C ARG A 40 -5.03 13.72 18.53
N LEU A 41 -4.96 14.79 19.33
CA LEU A 41 -4.03 15.89 19.11
C LEU A 41 -2.57 15.44 19.30
N PHE A 42 -2.28 14.65 20.34
CA PHE A 42 -0.98 14.03 20.56
C PHE A 42 -0.58 13.11 19.39
N THR A 43 -1.46 12.18 19.00
CA THR A 43 -1.18 11.23 17.90
C THR A 43 -0.97 11.94 16.57
N VAL A 44 -1.83 12.90 16.21
CA VAL A 44 -1.71 13.61 14.93
C VAL A 44 -0.46 14.49 14.91
N ILE A 45 -0.21 15.28 15.95
CA ILE A 45 0.91 16.24 15.94
C ILE A 45 2.25 15.56 16.15
N ILE A 46 2.40 14.74 17.19
CA ILE A 46 3.71 14.21 17.56
C ILE A 46 4.06 12.98 16.74
N LEU A 47 3.18 11.97 16.70
CA LEU A 47 3.45 10.74 15.94
C LEU A 47 3.27 10.96 14.43
N GLY A 48 2.23 11.69 14.04
CA GLY A 48 1.96 12.05 12.66
C GLY A 48 2.95 13.09 12.13
N PHE A 49 2.75 14.37 12.46
CA PHE A 49 3.50 15.47 11.84
C PHE A 49 5.00 15.43 12.15
N CYS A 50 5.40 15.29 13.41
CA CYS A 50 6.81 15.36 13.78
C CYS A 50 7.56 14.08 13.41
N PHE A 51 7.11 12.91 13.87
CA PHE A 51 7.86 11.68 13.68
C PHE A 51 7.72 11.13 12.25
N SER A 52 6.50 10.80 11.83
CA SER A 52 6.32 10.20 10.50
C SER A 52 6.59 11.21 9.37
N GLY A 53 6.26 12.48 9.57
CA GLY A 53 6.53 13.53 8.59
C GLY A 53 8.00 13.73 8.24
N ILE A 54 8.88 13.78 9.25
CA ILE A 54 10.33 13.89 9.05
C ILE A 54 10.87 12.61 8.40
N LEU A 55 10.42 11.44 8.84
CA LEU A 55 10.87 10.16 8.27
C LEU A 55 10.47 9.99 6.82
N ILE A 56 9.20 10.29 6.47
CA ILE A 56 8.73 10.19 5.08
C ILE A 56 9.52 11.15 4.21
N TYR A 57 9.67 12.41 4.63
CA TYR A 57 10.45 13.39 3.86
C TYR A 57 11.90 12.93 3.69
N GLY A 58 12.53 12.49 4.78
CA GLY A 58 13.91 12.03 4.79
C GLY A 58 14.15 10.87 3.84
N VAL A 59 13.35 9.80 3.93
CA VAL A 59 13.59 8.59 3.13
C VAL A 59 13.11 8.75 1.68
N LEU A 60 12.03 9.51 1.44
CA LEU A 60 11.43 9.66 0.11
C LEU A 60 12.08 10.76 -0.73
N ILE A 61 12.57 11.83 -0.10
CA ILE A 61 13.04 13.04 -0.78
C ILE A 61 14.47 13.38 -0.34
N GLY A 62 14.69 13.63 0.96
CA GLY A 62 15.95 14.15 1.48
C GLY A 62 17.17 13.27 1.17
N ILE A 63 17.20 12.06 1.73
CA ILE A 63 18.33 11.12 1.55
C ILE A 63 18.57 10.85 0.06
N PRO A 64 17.56 10.45 -0.76
CA PRO A 64 17.80 10.20 -2.19
C PRO A 64 18.32 11.42 -2.97
N GLU A 65 17.93 12.64 -2.61
CA GLU A 65 18.40 13.86 -3.27
C GLU A 65 19.88 14.16 -2.96
N PHE A 66 20.36 13.82 -1.76
CA PHE A 66 21.73 14.15 -1.32
C PHE A 66 22.72 12.99 -1.35
N ILE A 67 22.29 11.75 -1.62
CA ILE A 67 23.13 10.53 -1.54
C ILE A 67 24.34 10.51 -2.49
N SER A 68 24.35 11.35 -3.53
CA SER A 68 25.43 11.43 -4.52
C SER A 68 26.21 12.75 -4.51
N VAL A 69 25.81 13.70 -3.66
CA VAL A 69 26.32 15.08 -3.71
C VAL A 69 27.56 15.27 -2.82
N ASP A 70 27.75 14.46 -1.77
CA ASP A 70 28.84 14.72 -0.80
C ASP A 70 29.31 13.53 0.04
N SER A 71 28.81 12.30 -0.20
CA SER A 71 29.11 11.15 0.66
C SER A 71 30.13 10.18 0.05
N ASP A 72 31.12 9.78 0.85
CA ASP A 72 31.89 8.55 0.68
C ASP A 72 30.93 7.35 0.72
N VAL A 73 30.33 7.01 -0.41
CA VAL A 73 29.40 5.89 -0.52
C VAL A 73 30.20 4.59 -0.54
N HIS A 74 30.31 3.93 0.60
CA HIS A 74 31.05 2.66 0.74
C HIS A 74 30.21 1.40 0.50
N VAL A 75 28.88 1.53 0.41
CA VAL A 75 27.96 0.37 0.40
C VAL A 75 27.42 0.06 -1.00
N ILE A 76 27.21 1.08 -1.84
CA ILE A 76 26.78 0.96 -3.25
C ILE A 76 27.75 1.72 -4.14
N SER A 77 27.76 1.43 -5.45
CA SER A 77 28.62 2.18 -6.38
C SER A 77 28.20 3.65 -6.50
N MET A 78 29.14 4.51 -6.93
CA MET A 78 28.84 5.91 -7.24
C MET A 78 27.75 6.02 -8.33
N GLU A 79 27.76 5.13 -9.32
CA GLU A 79 26.75 5.09 -10.38
C GLU A 79 25.36 4.74 -9.82
N ALA A 80 25.28 3.80 -8.89
CA ALA A 80 24.03 3.47 -8.20
C ALA A 80 23.54 4.63 -7.31
N GLY A 81 24.44 5.36 -6.66
CA GLY A 81 24.11 6.60 -5.94
C GLY A 81 23.54 7.68 -6.87
N LEU A 82 24.16 7.88 -8.04
CA LEU A 82 23.67 8.78 -9.08
C LEU A 82 22.32 8.32 -9.64
N LEU A 83 22.10 7.02 -9.80
CA LEU A 83 20.80 6.47 -10.22
C LEU A 83 19.71 6.83 -9.21
N ILE A 84 19.95 6.64 -7.91
CA ILE A 84 19.00 7.04 -6.85
C ILE A 84 18.69 8.53 -6.95
N HIS A 85 19.73 9.37 -7.06
CA HIS A 85 19.56 10.82 -7.17
C HIS A 85 18.72 11.22 -8.40
N ASN A 86 19.01 10.63 -9.56
CA ASN A 86 18.28 10.91 -10.79
C ASN A 86 16.82 10.44 -10.72
N MET A 87 16.58 9.25 -10.15
CA MET A 87 15.23 8.74 -9.94
C MET A 87 14.45 9.61 -8.95
N SER A 88 15.08 10.05 -7.86
CA SER A 88 14.49 10.97 -6.87
C SER A 88 14.13 12.30 -7.51
N SER A 89 15.07 12.90 -8.24
CA SER A 89 14.86 14.17 -8.94
C SER A 89 13.72 14.08 -9.96
N PHE A 90 13.64 12.98 -10.72
CA PHE A 90 12.54 12.74 -11.66
C PHE A 90 11.19 12.56 -10.96
N LEU A 91 11.15 11.79 -9.85
CA LEU A 91 9.92 11.50 -9.11
C LEU A 91 9.53 12.61 -8.11
N LYS A 92 10.37 13.63 -7.91
CA LYS A 92 10.15 14.72 -6.94
C LYS A 92 8.75 15.33 -6.93
N PRO A 93 8.14 15.72 -8.09
CA PRO A 93 6.78 16.27 -8.06
C PRO A 93 5.74 15.24 -7.60
N PHE A 94 5.91 13.97 -7.98
CA PHE A 94 5.04 12.89 -7.53
C PHE A 94 5.22 12.61 -6.04
N ASN A 95 6.46 12.50 -5.56
CA ASN A 95 6.78 12.29 -4.14
C ASN A 95 6.22 13.40 -3.26
N LEU A 96 6.37 14.67 -3.69
CA LEU A 96 5.81 15.81 -2.97
C LEU A 96 4.28 15.74 -2.91
N THR A 97 3.63 15.32 -4.00
CA THR A 97 2.19 15.13 -4.04
C THR A 97 1.74 14.07 -3.04
N VAL A 98 2.39 12.90 -3.04
CA VAL A 98 2.09 11.82 -2.08
C VAL A 98 2.33 12.27 -0.64
N TYR A 99 3.44 12.98 -0.40
CA TYR A 99 3.77 13.57 0.89
C TYR A 99 2.65 14.50 1.37
N VAL A 100 2.22 15.47 0.56
CA VAL A 100 1.13 16.39 0.90
C VAL A 100 -0.20 15.66 1.14
N ILE A 101 -0.54 14.66 0.31
CA ILE A 101 -1.76 13.84 0.53
C ILE A 101 -1.71 13.12 1.87
N SER A 102 -0.55 12.61 2.28
CA SER A 102 -0.41 11.94 3.58
C SER A 102 -0.74 12.89 4.74
N TYR A 103 -0.26 14.15 4.68
CA TYR A 103 -0.59 15.17 5.68
C TYR A 103 -2.06 15.57 5.65
N LEU A 104 -2.64 15.77 4.47
CA LEU A 104 -4.08 16.04 4.36
C LEU A 104 -4.88 14.90 4.99
N GLY A 105 -4.48 13.65 4.74
CA GLY A 105 -5.03 12.47 5.40
C GLY A 105 -4.95 12.56 6.93
N MET A 106 -3.79 12.90 7.49
CA MET A 106 -3.64 13.10 8.95
C MET A 106 -4.57 14.18 9.52
N VAL A 107 -4.75 15.30 8.81
CA VAL A 107 -5.68 16.35 9.24
C VAL A 107 -7.12 15.82 9.23
N LEU A 108 -7.50 15.02 8.24
CA LEU A 108 -8.83 14.43 8.17
C LEU A 108 -9.10 13.43 9.30
N VAL A 109 -8.09 12.71 9.78
CA VAL A 109 -8.15 11.82 10.96
C VAL A 109 -8.57 12.58 12.23
N PHE A 110 -8.19 13.85 12.34
CA PHE A 110 -8.54 14.68 13.49
C PHE A 110 -10.05 14.81 13.68
N TRP A 111 -10.83 14.86 12.60
CA TRP A 111 -12.25 15.23 12.67
C TRP A 111 -13.11 14.16 13.35
N PRO A 112 -13.88 14.49 14.40
CA PRO A 112 -14.77 13.54 15.05
C PRO A 112 -15.91 13.15 14.08
N LYS A 113 -16.03 11.86 13.81
CA LYS A 113 -17.07 11.31 12.93
C LYS A 113 -18.24 10.80 13.74
N LYS A 114 -19.45 10.86 13.18
CA LYS A 114 -20.67 10.42 13.88
C LYS A 114 -20.83 8.90 13.88
N ARG A 115 -20.45 8.24 12.77
CA ARG A 115 -20.62 6.80 12.50
C ARG A 115 -19.32 6.18 11.99
N LEU A 116 -19.16 4.88 12.17
CA LEU A 116 -18.00 4.09 11.68
C LEU A 116 -17.87 4.11 10.17
N THR A 117 -18.96 4.02 9.42
CA THR A 117 -18.96 4.15 7.94
C THR A 117 -18.39 5.46 7.42
N SER A 118 -18.48 6.54 8.19
CA SER A 118 -17.89 7.83 7.82
C SER A 118 -16.35 7.80 7.83
N GLN A 119 -15.73 6.76 8.40
CA GLN A 119 -14.28 6.60 8.48
C GLN A 119 -13.66 5.90 7.28
N LEU A 120 -14.45 5.11 6.53
CA LEU A 120 -14.01 4.30 5.39
C LEU A 120 -13.08 5.08 4.43
N TRP A 121 -13.45 6.32 4.14
CA TRP A 121 -12.74 7.19 3.18
C TRP A 121 -11.83 8.22 3.85
N THR A 122 -11.82 8.29 5.18
CA THR A 122 -11.02 9.28 5.93
C THR A 122 -9.60 8.78 6.16
N TYR A 123 -9.44 7.50 6.53
CA TYR A 123 -8.12 6.91 6.78
C TYR A 123 -7.42 6.46 5.50
N PHE A 124 -8.19 6.14 4.46
CA PHE A 124 -7.64 5.63 3.22
C PHE A 124 -6.56 6.54 2.61
N PRO A 125 -6.78 7.86 2.42
CA PRO A 125 -5.75 8.73 1.84
C PRO A 125 -4.45 8.74 2.64
N PHE A 126 -4.54 8.67 3.97
CA PHE A 126 -3.37 8.63 4.84
C PHE A 126 -2.56 7.34 4.66
N TYR A 127 -3.19 6.18 4.88
CA TYR A 127 -2.49 4.89 4.77
C TYR A 127 -2.02 4.61 3.35
N PHE A 128 -2.84 4.94 2.36
CA PHE A 128 -2.48 4.76 0.97
C PHE A 128 -1.24 5.59 0.61
N ALA A 129 -1.20 6.87 1.00
CA ALA A 129 -0.04 7.72 0.76
C ALA A 129 1.21 7.21 1.49
N MET A 130 1.10 6.84 2.76
CA MET A 130 2.21 6.27 3.54
C MET A 130 2.82 5.04 2.86
N SER A 131 1.97 4.14 2.38
CA SER A 131 2.43 2.92 1.73
C SER A 131 3.03 3.17 0.36
N ILE A 132 2.51 4.14 -0.39
CA ILE A 132 3.14 4.59 -1.65
C ILE A 132 4.53 5.17 -1.35
N CYS A 133 4.69 5.98 -0.30
CA CYS A 133 6.00 6.49 0.12
C CYS A 133 6.98 5.35 0.43
N ALA A 134 6.54 4.35 1.20
CA ALA A 134 7.36 3.18 1.54
C ALA A 134 7.75 2.38 0.28
N PHE A 135 6.81 2.19 -0.66
CA PHE A 135 7.06 1.52 -1.93
C PHE A 135 8.12 2.24 -2.77
N ILE A 136 7.99 3.56 -2.96
CA ILE A 136 8.96 4.34 -3.74
C ILE A 136 10.33 4.36 -3.07
N SER A 137 10.36 4.49 -1.74
CA SER A 137 11.60 4.44 -0.97
C SER A 137 12.35 3.12 -1.19
N GLY A 138 11.65 1.99 -1.06
CA GLY A 138 12.23 0.67 -1.35
C GLY A 138 12.60 0.51 -2.82
N LEU A 139 11.89 1.15 -3.75
CA LEU A 139 12.20 1.12 -5.17
C LEU A 139 13.55 1.77 -5.46
N TYR A 140 13.92 2.86 -4.79
CA TYR A 140 15.26 3.47 -4.93
C TYR A 140 16.37 2.49 -4.58
N PHE A 141 16.28 1.89 -3.39
CA PHE A 141 17.28 0.93 -2.92
C PHE A 141 17.33 -0.32 -3.79
N ALA A 142 16.17 -0.88 -4.13
CA ALA A 142 16.09 -2.06 -4.99
C ALA A 142 16.68 -1.79 -6.38
N SER A 143 16.47 -0.59 -6.92
CA SER A 143 17.01 -0.17 -8.21
C SER A 143 18.53 -0.04 -8.18
N ALA A 144 19.09 0.57 -7.13
CA ALA A 144 20.53 0.66 -6.94
C ALA A 144 21.19 -0.71 -6.85
N VAL A 145 20.61 -1.62 -6.05
CA VAL A 145 21.14 -2.97 -5.88
C VAL A 145 21.04 -3.78 -7.18
N ALA A 146 19.92 -3.67 -7.92
CA ALA A 146 19.77 -4.32 -9.23
C ALA A 146 20.74 -3.76 -10.27
N TYR A 147 21.01 -2.46 -10.25
CA TYR A 147 21.96 -1.81 -11.14
C TYR A 147 23.40 -2.29 -10.87
N ASP A 148 23.83 -2.30 -9.60
CA ASP A 148 25.15 -2.82 -9.24
C ASP A 148 25.27 -4.32 -9.54
N ALA A 149 24.19 -5.08 -9.32
CA ALA A 149 24.21 -6.53 -9.50
C ALA A 149 24.16 -6.97 -10.97
N TYR A 150 23.43 -6.26 -11.84
CA TYR A 150 23.13 -6.70 -13.20
C TYR A 150 23.47 -5.69 -14.29
N THR A 151 24.16 -4.62 -13.93
CA THR A 151 24.53 -3.50 -14.81
C THR A 151 23.31 -2.78 -15.40
N TRP A 152 23.58 -1.77 -16.23
CA TRP A 152 22.56 -1.03 -16.98
C TRP A 152 21.54 -1.93 -17.70
N LEU A 153 21.98 -2.95 -18.47
CA LEU A 153 21.08 -3.75 -19.31
C LEU A 153 20.15 -4.63 -18.46
N GLY A 154 20.71 -5.30 -17.45
CA GLY A 154 19.93 -6.16 -16.56
C GLY A 154 18.94 -5.36 -15.73
N PHE A 155 19.34 -4.18 -15.25
CA PHE A 155 18.46 -3.26 -14.54
C PHE A 155 17.21 -2.89 -15.35
N TRP A 156 17.35 -2.45 -16.61
CA TRP A 156 16.18 -2.07 -17.42
C TRP A 156 15.28 -3.25 -17.74
N LEU A 157 15.85 -4.44 -17.95
CA LEU A 157 15.08 -5.66 -18.15
C LEU A 157 14.27 -6.00 -16.89
N GLU A 158 14.88 -5.97 -15.70
CA GLU A 158 14.19 -6.23 -14.44
C GLU A 158 13.13 -5.18 -14.14
N LEU A 159 13.40 -3.90 -14.41
CA LEU A 159 12.44 -2.82 -14.23
C LEU A 159 11.21 -3.03 -15.13
N GLY A 160 11.44 -3.37 -16.40
CA GLY A 160 10.36 -3.67 -17.34
C GLY A 160 9.51 -4.87 -16.91
N ILE A 161 10.16 -5.96 -16.48
CA ILE A 161 9.46 -7.15 -15.93
C ILE A 161 8.69 -6.77 -14.66
N GLY A 162 9.30 -6.03 -13.74
CA GLY A 162 8.69 -5.58 -12.50
C GLY A 162 7.42 -4.78 -12.74
N ILE A 163 7.46 -3.79 -13.62
CA ILE A 163 6.28 -2.98 -14.00
C ILE A 163 5.19 -3.86 -14.63
N ALA A 164 5.55 -4.76 -15.54
CA ALA A 164 4.60 -5.68 -16.18
C ALA A 164 3.91 -6.60 -15.15
N LEU A 165 4.69 -7.20 -14.24
CA LEU A 165 4.17 -8.02 -13.14
C LEU A 165 3.27 -7.20 -12.21
N PHE A 166 3.67 -5.96 -11.91
CA PHE A 166 2.91 -5.07 -11.03
C PHE A 166 1.50 -4.80 -11.56
N LEU A 167 1.40 -4.39 -12.82
CA LEU A 167 0.11 -4.14 -13.48
C LEU A 167 -0.70 -5.44 -13.60
N TRP A 168 -0.04 -6.55 -13.96
CA TRP A 168 -0.72 -7.83 -14.14
C TRP A 168 -1.35 -8.35 -12.84
N ILE A 169 -0.65 -8.24 -11.70
CA ILE A 169 -1.16 -8.65 -10.38
C ILE A 169 -2.39 -7.82 -10.00
N ILE A 170 -2.34 -6.50 -10.17
CA ILE A 170 -3.48 -5.61 -9.85
C ILE A 170 -4.69 -5.97 -10.72
N LEU A 171 -4.50 -6.11 -12.03
CA LEU A 171 -5.57 -6.47 -12.96
C LEU A 171 -6.16 -7.85 -12.64
N ASN A 172 -5.32 -8.84 -12.34
CA ASN A 172 -5.79 -10.18 -11.96
C ASN A 172 -6.58 -10.15 -10.64
N SER A 173 -6.16 -9.35 -9.67
CA SER A 173 -6.87 -9.19 -8.40
C SER A 173 -8.26 -8.58 -8.61
N ILE A 174 -8.38 -7.49 -9.38
CA ILE A 174 -9.67 -6.88 -9.72
C ILE A 174 -10.58 -7.87 -10.47
N GLN A 175 -10.01 -8.64 -11.41
CA GLN A 175 -10.75 -9.69 -12.11
C GLN A 175 -11.20 -10.81 -11.16
N ASN A 176 -10.37 -11.22 -10.20
CA ASN A 176 -10.75 -12.21 -9.19
C ASN A 176 -11.88 -11.72 -8.29
N LEU A 177 -11.91 -10.43 -7.93
CA LEU A 177 -13.06 -9.85 -7.22
C LEU A 177 -14.36 -9.96 -8.06
N LYS A 178 -14.27 -9.69 -9.37
CA LYS A 178 -15.39 -9.89 -10.29
C LYS A 178 -15.79 -11.38 -10.40
N ARG A 179 -14.84 -12.31 -10.42
CA ARG A 179 -15.09 -13.76 -10.45
C ARG A 179 -15.82 -14.23 -9.19
N ARG A 180 -15.36 -13.81 -8.00
CA ARG A 180 -16.02 -14.08 -6.70
C ARG A 180 -17.49 -13.63 -6.68
N LEU A 181 -17.79 -12.45 -7.22
CA LEU A 181 -19.18 -11.97 -7.31
C LEU A 181 -20.08 -12.84 -8.19
N ASN A 182 -19.51 -13.45 -9.24
CA ASN A 182 -20.22 -14.21 -10.26
C ASN A 182 -20.14 -15.73 -10.05
N ASP A 183 -19.73 -16.20 -8.87
CA ASP A 183 -19.54 -17.63 -8.56
C ASP A 183 -18.56 -18.34 -9.52
N GLN A 184 -17.55 -17.61 -9.99
CA GLN A 184 -16.49 -18.15 -10.83
C GLN A 184 -15.24 -18.41 -10.00
N GLU A 185 -14.51 -19.46 -10.36
CA GLU A 185 -13.26 -19.83 -9.70
C GLU A 185 -12.19 -18.76 -9.88
N GLU A 186 -11.42 -18.49 -8.82
CA GLU A 186 -10.34 -17.52 -8.87
C GLU A 186 -9.16 -18.03 -9.68
N LYS A 187 -8.59 -17.15 -10.50
CA LYS A 187 -7.38 -17.46 -11.23
C LYS A 187 -6.17 -17.12 -10.38
N SER A 188 -5.49 -18.16 -9.88
CA SER A 188 -4.19 -17.99 -9.25
C SER A 188 -3.11 -17.75 -10.30
N ILE A 189 -2.26 -16.75 -10.05
CA ILE A 189 -1.10 -16.41 -10.89
C ILE A 189 0.23 -16.76 -10.22
N LEU A 190 0.22 -17.26 -8.98
CA LEU A 190 1.42 -17.48 -8.18
C LEU A 190 2.43 -18.40 -8.87
N LYS A 191 1.95 -19.50 -9.46
CA LYS A 191 2.80 -20.45 -10.20
C LYS A 191 3.48 -19.79 -11.40
N GLN A 192 2.78 -18.91 -12.12
CA GLN A 192 3.37 -18.15 -13.22
C GLN A 192 4.35 -17.09 -12.70
N LEU A 193 4.04 -16.38 -11.61
CA LEU A 193 4.93 -15.39 -11.01
C LEU A 193 6.27 -16.03 -10.60
N VAL A 194 6.22 -17.16 -9.89
CA VAL A 194 7.43 -17.90 -9.47
C VAL A 194 8.24 -18.35 -10.68
N LYS A 195 7.59 -18.83 -11.76
CA LYS A 195 8.28 -19.22 -12.99
C LYS A 195 8.97 -18.04 -13.68
N ILE A 196 8.30 -16.89 -13.76
CA ILE A 196 8.88 -15.68 -14.37
C ILE A 196 10.09 -15.23 -13.55
N LEU A 197 9.95 -15.09 -12.23
CA LEU A 197 11.05 -14.69 -11.35
C LEU A 197 12.23 -15.66 -11.43
N ALA A 198 11.98 -16.97 -11.34
CA ALA A 198 13.02 -17.99 -11.47
C ALA A 198 13.70 -17.97 -12.84
N GLY A 199 12.93 -17.73 -13.91
CA GLY A 199 13.45 -17.57 -15.27
C GLY A 199 14.35 -16.34 -15.40
N THR A 200 13.92 -15.19 -14.87
CA THR A 200 14.73 -13.95 -14.82
C THR A 200 16.03 -14.19 -14.09
N THR A 201 15.99 -14.84 -12.92
CA THR A 201 17.19 -15.22 -12.16
C THR A 201 18.12 -16.13 -12.95
N ALA A 202 17.58 -17.19 -13.56
CA ALA A 202 18.38 -18.15 -14.31
C ALA A 202 19.12 -17.52 -15.51
N VAL A 203 18.58 -16.43 -16.07
CA VAL A 203 19.19 -15.70 -17.18
C VAL A 203 20.15 -14.61 -16.69
N LEU A 204 19.75 -13.77 -15.75
CA LEU A 204 20.54 -12.61 -15.33
C LEU A 204 21.75 -12.99 -14.49
N PHE A 205 21.63 -14.05 -13.67
CA PHE A 205 22.73 -14.48 -12.80
C PHE A 205 23.99 -14.89 -13.59
N PRO A 206 23.94 -15.82 -14.57
CA PRO A 206 25.14 -16.20 -15.32
C PRO A 206 25.69 -15.07 -16.18
N VAL A 207 24.82 -14.29 -16.82
CA VAL A 207 25.22 -13.16 -17.68
C VAL A 207 25.99 -12.12 -16.86
N SER A 208 25.47 -11.78 -15.69
CA SER A 208 26.13 -10.82 -14.82
C SER A 208 27.42 -11.37 -14.22
N LEU A 209 27.44 -12.64 -13.79
CA LEU A 209 28.66 -13.26 -13.27
C LEU A 209 29.80 -13.23 -14.29
N VAL A 210 29.50 -13.61 -15.54
CA VAL A 210 30.50 -13.57 -16.64
C VAL A 210 30.98 -12.14 -16.87
N TYR A 211 30.08 -11.16 -16.89
CA TYR A 211 30.44 -9.76 -17.06
C TYR A 211 31.43 -9.29 -15.98
N HIS A 212 31.11 -9.49 -14.70
CA HIS A 212 31.96 -9.06 -13.60
C HIS A 212 33.33 -9.77 -13.59
N LEU A 213 33.38 -11.05 -13.96
CA LEU A 213 34.63 -11.80 -14.11
C LEU A 213 35.49 -11.27 -15.27
N LEU A 214 34.89 -10.96 -16.41
CA LEU A 214 35.61 -10.45 -17.59
C LEU A 214 36.18 -9.04 -17.36
N TYR A 215 35.43 -8.18 -16.67
CA TYR A 215 35.83 -6.79 -16.43
C TYR A 215 36.48 -6.55 -15.07
N GLN A 216 36.71 -7.60 -14.27
CA GLN A 216 37.35 -7.55 -12.95
C GLN A 216 36.67 -6.55 -11.99
N ILE A 217 35.35 -6.38 -12.10
CA ILE A 217 34.58 -5.47 -11.25
C ILE A 217 34.37 -6.14 -9.89
N PRO A 218 34.86 -5.57 -8.79
CA PRO A 218 34.72 -6.17 -7.47
C PRO A 218 33.26 -6.08 -7.01
N LEU A 219 32.54 -7.20 -7.07
CA LEU A 219 31.18 -7.33 -6.56
C LEU A 219 31.08 -8.51 -5.61
N GLN A 220 30.49 -8.29 -4.44
CA GLN A 220 30.26 -9.37 -3.48
C GLN A 220 29.17 -10.32 -4.01
N TRP A 221 29.37 -11.63 -3.84
CA TRP A 221 28.49 -12.65 -4.41
C TRP A 221 27.00 -12.51 -4.02
N TYR A 222 26.71 -11.94 -2.85
CA TYR A 222 25.34 -11.78 -2.37
C TYR A 222 24.55 -10.71 -3.17
N PHE A 223 25.22 -9.76 -3.84
CA PHE A 223 24.55 -8.77 -4.69
C PHE A 223 23.81 -9.43 -5.85
N TYR A 224 24.31 -10.54 -6.40
CA TYR A 224 23.61 -11.26 -7.46
C TYR A 224 22.27 -11.85 -7.02
N ILE A 225 22.09 -12.12 -5.72
CA ILE A 225 20.81 -12.56 -5.17
C ILE A 225 19.94 -11.36 -4.81
N LEU A 226 20.55 -10.34 -4.21
CA LEU A 226 19.85 -9.12 -3.82
C LEU A 226 19.40 -8.28 -5.04
N GLY A 227 20.03 -8.39 -6.21
CA GLY A 227 19.60 -7.72 -7.43
C GLY A 227 18.15 -8.05 -7.81
N LEU A 228 17.74 -9.32 -7.60
CA LEU A 228 16.37 -9.79 -7.82
C LEU A 228 15.34 -9.15 -6.89
N PHE A 229 15.79 -8.40 -5.89
CA PHE A 229 14.89 -7.71 -4.99
C PHE A 229 14.04 -6.70 -5.74
N LEU A 230 14.49 -6.13 -6.86
CA LEU A 230 13.71 -5.19 -7.66
C LEU A 230 12.38 -5.79 -8.18
N PRO A 231 12.37 -6.87 -8.99
CA PRO A 231 11.11 -7.46 -9.45
C PRO A 231 10.28 -8.05 -8.29
N VAL A 232 10.92 -8.56 -7.23
CA VAL A 232 10.21 -9.02 -6.02
C VAL A 232 9.52 -7.86 -5.30
N TRP A 233 10.17 -6.70 -5.22
CA TRP A 233 9.61 -5.50 -4.61
C TRP A 233 8.39 -5.00 -5.37
N PHE A 234 8.41 -5.04 -6.71
CA PHE A 234 7.23 -4.81 -7.53
C PHE A 234 6.10 -5.80 -7.22
N VAL A 235 6.39 -7.10 -7.09
CA VAL A 235 5.37 -8.11 -6.75
C VAL A 235 4.75 -7.83 -5.37
N ILE A 236 5.57 -7.54 -4.36
CA ILE A 236 5.12 -7.18 -3.01
C ILE A 236 4.24 -5.92 -3.06
N GLY A 237 4.72 -4.86 -3.71
CA GLY A 237 3.99 -3.61 -3.88
C GLY A 237 2.66 -3.80 -4.60
N ALA A 238 2.62 -4.64 -5.64
CA ALA A 238 1.41 -4.89 -6.41
C ALA A 238 0.34 -5.64 -5.59
N HIS A 239 0.75 -6.66 -4.83
CA HIS A 239 -0.17 -7.36 -3.93
C HIS A 239 -0.70 -6.42 -2.84
N PHE A 240 0.16 -5.57 -2.30
CA PHE A 240 -0.23 -4.57 -1.32
C PHE A 240 -1.24 -3.56 -1.91
N ILE A 241 -0.96 -2.98 -3.08
CA ILE A 241 -1.86 -2.04 -3.75
C ILE A 241 -3.19 -2.71 -4.12
N ALA A 242 -3.15 -3.94 -4.63
CA ALA A 242 -4.35 -4.72 -4.92
C ALA A 242 -5.21 -4.96 -3.66
N PHE A 243 -4.56 -5.25 -2.52
CA PHE A 243 -5.22 -5.36 -1.22
C PHE A 243 -5.86 -4.03 -0.79
N MET A 244 -5.13 -2.91 -0.91
CA MET A 244 -5.65 -1.58 -0.57
C MET A 244 -6.86 -1.20 -1.42
N ILE A 245 -6.81 -1.47 -2.73
CA ILE A 245 -7.94 -1.29 -3.65
C ILE A 245 -9.14 -2.16 -3.22
N ASN A 246 -8.91 -3.44 -2.91
CA ASN A 246 -9.98 -4.33 -2.43
C ASN A 246 -10.69 -3.77 -1.19
N VAL A 247 -9.93 -3.49 -0.14
CA VAL A 247 -10.48 -3.04 1.15
C VAL A 247 -11.11 -1.65 1.04
N HIS A 248 -10.34 -0.67 0.58
CA HIS A 248 -10.73 0.73 0.74
C HIS A 248 -11.50 1.30 -0.45
N ILE A 249 -11.56 0.58 -1.58
CA ILE A 249 -12.40 0.98 -2.71
C ILE A 249 -13.60 0.05 -2.81
N PHE A 250 -13.39 -1.25 -3.01
CA PHE A 250 -14.49 -2.16 -3.30
C PHE A 250 -15.30 -2.52 -2.05
N GLN A 251 -14.67 -2.97 -0.96
CA GLN A 251 -15.39 -3.31 0.27
C GLN A 251 -15.99 -2.07 0.91
N ALA A 252 -15.21 -0.98 1.03
CA ALA A 252 -15.69 0.30 1.52
C ALA A 252 -16.91 0.82 0.73
N TYR A 253 -16.93 0.67 -0.59
CA TYR A 253 -18.10 1.03 -1.40
C TYR A 253 -19.36 0.26 -0.98
N TYR A 254 -19.27 -1.06 -0.80
CA TYR A 254 -20.43 -1.88 -0.45
C TYR A 254 -20.89 -1.64 1.00
N ILE A 255 -19.95 -1.48 1.93
CA ILE A 255 -20.27 -1.12 3.32
C ILE A 255 -20.94 0.26 3.38
N TYR A 256 -20.49 1.21 2.55
CA TYR A 256 -21.13 2.52 2.45
C TYR A 256 -22.52 2.45 1.79
N LYS A 257 -22.71 1.56 0.80
CA LYS A 257 -23.97 1.37 0.07
C LYS A 257 -25.05 0.70 0.93
N TYR A 258 -24.68 -0.27 1.76
CA TYR A 258 -25.58 -1.06 2.61
C TYR A 258 -25.18 -0.98 4.10
N PRO A 259 -25.19 0.23 4.71
CA PRO A 259 -24.54 0.44 6.00
C PRO A 259 -25.20 -0.30 7.17
N GLU A 260 -26.53 -0.35 7.22
CA GLU A 260 -27.24 -1.02 8.33
C GLU A 260 -27.24 -2.54 8.15
N GLU A 261 -27.32 -3.02 6.91
CA GLU A 261 -27.20 -4.45 6.60
C GLU A 261 -25.80 -4.98 6.94
N TYR A 262 -24.74 -4.21 6.62
CA TYR A 262 -23.38 -4.58 6.99
C TYR A 262 -23.08 -4.44 8.48
N LYS A 263 -23.64 -3.44 9.16
CA LYS A 263 -23.57 -3.35 10.62
C LYS A 263 -24.11 -4.63 11.27
N ASN A 264 -25.29 -5.09 10.84
CA ASN A 264 -25.92 -6.31 11.35
C ASN A 264 -25.15 -7.58 10.95
N TYR A 265 -24.69 -7.66 9.70
CA TYR A 265 -23.93 -8.81 9.20
C TYR A 265 -22.58 -8.98 9.91
N LEU A 266 -21.87 -7.88 10.16
CA LEU A 266 -20.61 -7.85 10.90
C LEU A 266 -20.83 -7.91 12.43
N LYS A 267 -22.09 -7.89 12.90
CA LYS A 267 -22.46 -7.94 14.32
C LYS A 267 -21.84 -6.81 15.15
N ILE A 268 -21.76 -5.62 14.59
CA ILE A 268 -21.23 -4.43 15.27
C ILE A 268 -22.33 -3.80 16.13
N SER A 269 -22.04 -3.60 17.42
CA SER A 269 -23.00 -3.00 18.37
C SER A 269 -23.30 -1.53 18.06
N ASP A 270 -24.40 -0.99 18.58
CA ASP A 270 -24.70 0.44 18.43
C ASP A 270 -23.64 1.31 19.10
N GLN A 271 -23.09 0.85 20.22
CA GLN A 271 -22.03 1.55 20.93
C GLN A 271 -20.75 1.66 20.10
N GLU A 272 -20.38 0.62 19.34
CA GLU A 272 -19.19 0.63 18.48
C GLU A 272 -19.42 1.37 17.16
N TRP A 273 -20.64 1.30 16.63
CA TRP A 273 -21.02 1.92 15.36
C TRP A 273 -21.06 3.44 15.41
N TYR A 274 -21.45 3.99 16.56
CA TYR A 274 -21.64 5.42 16.76
C TYR A 274 -20.57 6.04 17.66
N SER A 275 -20.21 7.30 17.42
CA SER A 275 -19.35 8.02 18.36
C SER A 275 -19.99 8.15 19.74
N LYS A 276 -19.17 8.11 20.81
CA LYS A 276 -19.64 8.24 22.21
C LYS A 276 -20.63 9.39 22.40
N ARG A 277 -20.34 10.56 21.81
CA ARG A 277 -21.20 11.74 21.91
C ARG A 277 -22.51 11.57 21.14
N TYR A 278 -22.45 10.97 19.96
CA TYR A 278 -23.62 10.78 19.11
C TYR A 278 -24.52 9.65 19.63
N TYR A 279 -23.95 8.54 20.09
CA TYR A 279 -24.66 7.45 20.75
C TYR A 279 -25.48 7.96 21.94
N LYS A 280 -24.85 8.71 22.87
CA LYS A 280 -25.56 9.33 24.00
C LYS A 280 -26.70 10.24 23.57
N LYS A 281 -26.53 10.97 22.46
CA LYS A 281 -27.59 11.81 21.90
C LYS A 281 -28.77 10.98 21.40
N LEU A 282 -28.50 9.87 20.70
CA LEU A 282 -29.52 8.96 20.18
C LEU A 282 -30.32 8.28 21.30
N VAL A 283 -29.64 7.79 22.32
CA VAL A 283 -30.27 7.20 23.53
C VAL A 283 -31.15 8.24 24.21
N LYS A 284 -30.66 9.47 24.42
CA LYS A 284 -31.45 10.55 25.04
C LYS A 284 -32.67 10.94 24.21
N SER A 285 -32.61 10.83 22.88
CA SER A 285 -33.75 11.07 22.00
C SER A 285 -34.73 9.90 21.86
N GLY A 286 -34.49 8.77 22.56
CA GLY A 286 -35.31 7.56 22.46
C GLY A 286 -35.17 6.80 21.14
N GLN A 287 -34.16 7.13 20.32
CA GLN A 287 -33.91 6.47 19.03
C GLN A 287 -33.14 5.16 19.17
N LEU A 288 -32.45 4.96 20.30
CA LEU A 288 -31.73 3.74 20.65
C LEU A 288 -32.00 3.38 22.12
N GLN A 289 -31.94 2.09 22.43
CA GLN A 289 -31.92 1.62 23.81
C GLN A 289 -30.47 1.59 24.31
N GLU A 290 -30.28 1.85 25.60
CA GLU A 290 -28.96 1.76 26.22
C GLU A 290 -28.56 0.29 26.32
N GLU A 291 -27.53 -0.10 25.57
CA GLU A 291 -26.92 -1.42 25.66
C GLU A 291 -26.33 -1.60 27.08
N ARG A 292 -26.90 -2.53 27.87
CA ARG A 292 -26.34 -2.92 29.18
C ARG A 292 -25.19 -3.89 28.94
N MET A 293 -24.02 -3.59 29.53
CA MET A 293 -22.85 -4.48 29.56
C MET A 293 -23.16 -5.81 30.25
#